data_AF-A0A975B998-F1
#
_entry.id   AF-A0A975B998-F1
#
_cell.length_a   1.000
_cell.length_b   1.000
_cell.length_c   1.000
_cell.angle_alpha   90.00
_cell.angle_beta   90.00
_cell.angle_gamma   90.00
#
_symmetry.space_group_name_H-M   'P 1'
#
loop_
_entity.id
_entity.type
_entity.pdbx_description
1 polymer ?
#
loop_
_entity_poly.entity_id
_entity_poly.type
_entity_poly.pdbx_seq_one_letter_code
_entity_poly.pdbx_strand_id
1 'polypeptide(L)' 'MNQEEQKKMEAEILNARRMIVEMIDASIELAAKKGKHSLKTGCSCISCVNKRKTLLRGKEPEWKFRL' A
#
# COMPACT_ATOMS: atom_id res chain seq x y z
N MET A 1 -26.90 20.29 -14.64
CA MET A 1 -26.32 19.10 -15.29
C MET A 1 -27.41 18.40 -16.06
N ASN A 2 -27.20 18.19 -17.35
CA ASN A 2 -28.09 17.34 -18.14
C ASN A 2 -27.82 15.85 -17.84
N GLN A 3 -28.73 14.97 -18.23
CA GLN A 3 -28.61 13.52 -17.96
C GLN A 3 -27.40 12.88 -18.66
N GLU A 4 -26.88 13.49 -19.71
CA GLU A 4 -25.75 12.99 -20.49
C GLU A 4 -24.41 13.28 -19.80
N GLU A 5 -24.26 14.48 -19.24
CA GLU A 5 -23.14 14.90 -18.40
C GLU A 5 -23.01 14.02 -17.16
N GLN A 6 -24.14 13.68 -16.53
CA GLN A 6 -24.13 12.82 -15.35
C GLN A 6 -23.64 11.40 -15.66
N LYS A 7 -24.11 10.80 -16.76
CA LYS A 7 -23.64 9.48 -17.21
C LYS A 7 -22.15 9.49 -17.56
N LYS A 8 -21.67 10.56 -18.19
CA LYS A 8 -20.25 10.72 -18.53
C LYS A 8 -19.39 10.80 -17.27
N MET A 9 -19.80 11.60 -16.29
CA MET A 9 -19.10 11.73 -15.00
C MET A 9 -19.05 10.39 -14.25
N GLU A 10 -20.15 9.63 -14.22
CA GLU A 10 -20.19 8.31 -13.60
C GLU A 10 -19.23 7.32 -14.29
N ALA A 11 -19.16 7.35 -15.63
CA ALA A 11 -18.22 6.53 -16.39
C ALA A 11 -16.76 6.90 -16.11
N GLU A 12 -16.44 8.20 -16.00
CA GLU A 12 -15.10 8.68 -15.63
C GLU A 12 -14.70 8.22 -14.23
N ILE A 13 -15.59 8.31 -13.25
CA ILE A 13 -15.36 7.80 -11.89
C ILE A 13 -15.10 6.30 -11.90
N LEU A 14 -15.89 5.53 -12.66
CA LEU A 14 -15.73 4.09 -12.75
C LEU A 14 -14.38 3.71 -13.38
N ASN A 15 -13.96 4.41 -14.42
CA ASN A 15 -12.67 4.20 -15.07
C ASN A 15 -11.50 4.56 -14.15
N ALA A 16 -11.59 5.66 -13.40
CA ALA A 16 -10.57 6.04 -12.42
C ALA A 16 -10.43 4.97 -11.33
N ARG A 17 -11.55 4.43 -10.82
CA ARG A 17 -11.53 3.34 -9.83
C ARG A 17 -10.89 2.08 -10.38
N ARG A 18 -11.20 1.72 -11.63
CA ARG A 18 -10.61 0.56 -12.31
C ARG A 18 -9.10 0.70 -12.43
N MET A 19 -8.62 1.86 -12.86
CA MET A 19 -7.19 2.17 -12.97
C MET A 19 -6.49 2.01 -11.62
N ILE A 20 -7.10 2.48 -10.53
CA ILE A 20 -6.53 2.32 -9.18
C ILE A 20 -6.40 0.84 -8.81
N VAL A 21 -7.43 0.03 -9.07
CA VAL A 21 -7.39 -1.41 -8.76
C VAL A 21 -6.32 -2.11 -9.60
N GLU A 22 -6.24 -1.82 -10.89
CA GLU A 22 -5.22 -2.38 -11.78
C GLU A 22 -3.80 -2.00 -11.33
N MET A 23 -3.59 -0.77 -10.87
CA MET A 23 -2.32 -0.34 -10.30
C MET A 23 -1.97 -1.07 -9.00
N ILE A 24 -2.96 -1.33 -8.14
CA ILE A 24 -2.77 -2.09 -6.91
C ILE A 24 -2.37 -3.53 -7.25
N ASP A 25 -3.10 -4.18 -8.16
CA ASP A 25 -2.82 -5.55 -8.57
C ASP A 25 -1.43 -5.70 -9.21
N ALA A 26 -1.09 -4.79 -10.14
CA ALA A 26 0.25 -4.77 -10.75
C ALA A 26 1.36 -4.56 -9.71
N SER A 27 1.10 -3.74 -8.68
CA SER A 27 2.04 -3.50 -7.59
C SER A 27 2.21 -4.74 -6.70
N ILE A 28 1.12 -5.47 -6.42
CA ILE A 28 1.14 -6.73 -5.65
C ILE A 28 1.92 -7.80 -6.42
N GLU A 29 1.66 -7.97 -7.71
CA GLU A 29 2.37 -8.93 -8.55
C GLU A 29 3.88 -8.60 -8.62
N LEU A 30 4.22 -7.31 -8.79
CA LEU A 30 5.61 -6.86 -8.79
C LEU A 30 6.29 -7.11 -7.45
N ALA A 31 5.58 -6.88 -6.33
CA ALA A 31 6.09 -7.15 -5.00
C ALA A 31 6.33 -8.65 -4.79
N ALA A 32 5.41 -9.52 -5.24
CA ALA A 32 5.57 -10.96 -5.19
C ALA A 32 6.80 -11.43 -5.98
N LYS A 33 6.99 -10.92 -7.21
CA LYS A 33 8.16 -11.21 -8.06
C LYS A 33 9.47 -10.77 -7.43
N LYS A 34 9.50 -9.60 -6.77
CA LYS A 34 10.71 -9.06 -6.12
C LYS A 34 11.04 -9.72 -4.79
N GLY A 35 10.09 -10.40 -4.16
CA GLY A 35 10.28 -11.16 -2.93
C GLY A 35 10.65 -10.31 -1.71
N LYS A 36 11.13 -10.97 -0.65
CA LYS A 36 11.48 -10.30 0.62
C LYS A 36 12.67 -9.35 0.41
N HIS A 37 12.45 -8.07 0.67
CA HIS A 37 13.51 -7.08 0.66
C HIS A 37 14.36 -7.15 1.93
N SER A 38 15.65 -7.46 1.82
CA SER A 38 16.60 -7.34 2.94
C SER A 38 16.80 -5.87 3.32
N LEU A 39 17.06 -5.61 4.61
CA LEU A 39 17.31 -4.24 5.06
C LEU A 39 18.66 -3.78 4.48
N LYS A 40 18.65 -2.84 3.52
CA LYS A 40 19.85 -2.23 2.95
C LYS A 40 20.10 -0.85 3.55
N THR A 41 21.37 -0.54 3.81
CA THR A 41 21.82 0.79 4.23
C THR A 41 21.49 1.81 3.15
N GLY A 42 20.87 2.95 3.51
CA GLY A 42 20.49 4.00 2.56
C GLY A 42 19.21 3.75 1.72
N CYS A 43 18.60 2.56 1.76
CA CYS A 43 17.36 2.31 1.00
C CYS A 43 16.13 3.02 1.60
N SER A 44 15.33 3.72 0.80
CA SER A 44 14.13 4.44 1.24
C SER A 44 12.80 3.74 0.89
N CYS A 45 12.84 2.49 0.43
CA CYS A 45 11.62 1.75 0.13
C CYS A 45 10.77 1.54 1.40
N ILE A 46 9.44 1.42 1.24
CA ILE A 46 8.51 1.27 2.36
C ILE A 46 8.87 0.10 3.28
N SER A 47 9.37 -1.01 2.71
CA SER A 47 9.83 -2.17 3.48
C SER A 47 11.03 -1.84 4.38
N CYS A 48 12.03 -1.11 3.85
CA CYS A 48 13.19 -0.68 4.64
C CYS A 48 12.80 0.36 5.70
N VAL A 49 11.94 1.31 5.35
CA VAL A 49 11.46 2.34 6.29
C VAL A 49 10.69 1.70 7.44
N ASN A 50 9.76 0.78 7.16
CA ASN A 50 9.01 0.07 8.19
C ASN A 50 9.93 -0.75 9.10
N LYS A 51 10.88 -1.51 8.53
CA LYS A 51 11.87 -2.26 9.32
C LYS A 51 12.69 -1.35 10.22
N ARG A 52 13.17 -0.19 9.74
CA ARG A 52 13.89 0.78 10.59
C ARG A 52 12.99 1.34 11.69
N LYS A 53 11.74 1.69 11.39
CA LYS A 53 10.77 2.13 12.40
C LYS A 53 10.58 1.06 13.47
N THR A 54 10.45 -0.22 13.11
CA THR A 54 10.37 -1.33 14.06
C THR A 54 11.61 -1.44 14.93
N LEU A 55 12.81 -1.35 14.33
CA LEU A 55 14.07 -1.38 15.09
C LEU A 55 14.18 -0.20 16.06
N LEU A 56 13.73 0.99 15.65
CA LEU A 56 13.75 2.22 16.47
C LEU A 56 12.67 2.25 17.56
N ARG A 57 11.54 1.56 17.37
CA ARG A 57 10.44 1.51 18.35
C ARG A 57 10.76 0.70 19.61
N GLY A 58 11.89 -0.03 19.65
CA GLY A 58 12.18 -0.97 20.73
C GLY A 58 11.21 -2.16 20.71
N LYS A 59 11.45 -3.18 21.54
CA LYS A 59 10.44 -4.23 21.79
C LYS A 59 9.20 -3.52 22.35
N GLU A 60 8.03 -3.73 21.75
CA GLU A 60 6.79 -3.31 22.39
C GLU A 60 6.75 -3.91 23.80
N PRO A 61 6.32 -3.15 24.82
CA PRO A 61 6.13 -3.72 26.15
C PRO A 61 5.21 -4.93 26.01
N GLU A 62 5.63 -6.09 26.55
CA GLU A 62 4.79 -7.28 26.59
C GLU A 62 3.41 -6.89 27.11
N TRP A 63 2.38 -7.16 26.30
CA TRP A 63 1.02 -6.84 26.67
C TRP A 63 0.65 -7.72 27.87
N LYS A 64 0.70 -7.13 29.08
CA LYS A 64 0.43 -7.82 30.35
C LYS A 64 -1.07 -7.98 30.58
N PHE A 65 -1.76 -8.71 29.71
CA PHE A 65 -3.06 -9.27 30.10
C PHE A 65 -2.80 -10.60 30.81
N ARG A 66 -2.81 -10.57 32.15
CA ARG A 66 -2.91 -11.79 32.97
C ARG A 66 -4.39 -12.10 33.14
N LEU A 67 -4.78 -13.33 32.77
CA LEU A 67 -6.08 -13.94 33.04
C LEU A 67 -6.34 -14.02 34.55
#